data_AF-B8AI91-F1
#
_entry.id   AF-B8AI91-F1
#
_cell.length_a   1.000
_cell.length_b   1.000
_cell.length_c   1.000
_cell.angle_alpha   90.00
_cell.angle_beta   90.00
_cell.angle_gamma   90.00
#
_symmetry.space_group_name_H-M   'P 1'
#
loop_
_entity.id
_entity.type
_entity.pdbx_description
1 polymer ?
#
loop_
_entity_poly.entity_id
_entity_poly.type
_entity_poly.pdbx_seq_one_letter_code
_entity_poly.pdbx_strand_id
1 'polypeptide(L)'
;MATLLDDGRGRIGEAVQAARVRGAPMGGMGALHLAAGKGRLEVCRYLVEELRLDVDDADQEFNKMVDGHLTPLATAITAGELKCVNLLIEAGAVVSGDCISTAAKGGSNECNYSMEETGANRNISDNGEPVSKRKATELKSLGNKAVEKKDYLSATGFYSKALDLYPDDATLFSNRSLCWHHMGNGGKALLDAYECRKLRPDWPKAYYRQGAALMLLKDYESACETLYNGLKLDPGNSEMEDALREALESLKTSASTEAR
;
A
#
# COMPACT_ATOMS: atom_id res chain seq x y z
N MET A 1 46.01 -0.90 -9.45
CA MET A 1 45.16 0.01 -10.25
C MET A 1 44.43 1.06 -9.39
N ALA A 2 43.98 0.75 -8.16
CA ALA A 2 43.29 1.74 -7.29
C ALA A 2 44.19 2.89 -6.76
N THR A 3 45.51 2.72 -6.74
CA THR A 3 46.48 3.74 -6.28
C THR A 3 46.74 4.86 -7.29
N LEU A 4 46.25 4.74 -8.53
CA LEU A 4 46.44 5.72 -9.61
C LEU A 4 45.36 6.82 -9.64
N LEU A 5 44.31 6.71 -8.84
CA LEU A 5 43.16 7.63 -8.87
C LEU A 5 43.25 8.79 -7.88
N ASP A 6 44.19 8.76 -6.95
CA ASP A 6 44.21 9.66 -5.79
C ASP A 6 45.59 10.30 -5.52
N ASP A 7 46.54 10.15 -6.45
CA ASP A 7 47.92 10.66 -6.30
C ASP A 7 48.57 10.33 -4.93
N GLY A 8 48.10 9.28 -4.24
CA GLY A 8 48.54 8.87 -2.90
C GLY A 8 48.02 9.68 -1.71
N ARG A 9 46.90 10.43 -1.83
CA ARG A 9 46.39 11.35 -0.77
C ARG A 9 45.42 10.72 0.24
N GLY A 10 45.02 9.46 0.06
CA GLY A 10 44.06 8.76 0.92
C GLY A 10 42.60 9.20 0.74
N ARG A 11 42.24 9.86 -0.37
CA ARG A 11 40.90 10.41 -0.66
C ARG A 11 40.26 9.75 -1.89
N ILE A 12 40.55 8.48 -2.14
CA ILE A 12 40.01 7.69 -3.26
C ILE A 12 38.48 7.79 -3.33
N GLY A 13 37.78 7.75 -2.19
CA GLY A 13 36.33 7.88 -2.13
C GLY A 13 35.82 9.18 -2.77
N GLU A 14 36.47 10.31 -2.52
CA GLU A 14 36.07 11.60 -3.10
C GLU A 14 36.40 11.71 -4.58
N ALA A 15 37.55 11.17 -5.00
CA ALA A 15 37.94 11.16 -6.41
C ALA A 15 36.97 10.31 -7.24
N VAL A 16 36.56 9.16 -6.71
CA VAL A 16 35.55 8.29 -7.33
C VAL A 16 34.15 8.93 -7.25
N GLN A 17 33.82 9.58 -6.13
CA GLN A 17 32.57 10.33 -5.96
C GLN A 17 32.48 11.49 -6.95
N ALA A 18 33.58 12.13 -7.35
CA ALA A 18 33.57 13.24 -8.31
C ALA A 18 33.64 12.78 -9.78
N ALA A 19 34.00 11.52 -10.04
CA ALA A 19 34.12 10.99 -11.40
C ALA A 19 32.75 10.84 -12.05
N ARG A 20 32.54 11.53 -13.18
CA ARG A 20 31.27 11.57 -13.91
C ARG A 20 31.47 11.18 -15.37
N VAL A 21 30.51 10.45 -15.94
CA VAL A 21 30.46 10.17 -17.38
C VAL A 21 30.26 11.47 -18.14
N ARG A 22 31.06 11.69 -19.20
CA ARG A 22 30.94 12.86 -20.07
C ARG A 22 30.18 12.48 -21.34
N GLY A 23 29.18 13.29 -21.71
CA GLY A 23 28.40 13.15 -22.95
C GLY A 23 27.04 12.46 -22.77
N ALA A 24 26.02 12.92 -23.49
CA ALA A 24 24.67 12.36 -23.52
C ALA A 24 24.64 10.98 -24.22
N PRO A 25 23.68 10.08 -23.93
CA PRO A 25 22.49 10.26 -23.08
C PRO A 25 22.68 9.95 -21.59
N MET A 26 23.86 9.48 -21.17
CA MET A 26 24.17 9.06 -19.78
C MET A 26 25.17 9.99 -19.08
N GLY A 27 25.25 11.24 -19.53
CA GLY A 27 26.21 12.24 -19.05
C GLY A 27 25.80 12.76 -17.68
N GLY A 28 26.73 12.79 -16.73
CA GLY A 28 26.45 13.16 -15.33
C GLY A 28 26.28 11.98 -14.37
N MET A 29 26.31 10.74 -14.85
CA MET A 29 26.28 9.56 -13.98
C MET A 29 27.64 9.31 -13.29
N GLY A 30 27.58 9.02 -11.99
CA GLY A 30 28.74 8.58 -11.19
C GLY A 30 28.98 7.07 -11.23
N ALA A 31 30.08 6.62 -10.63
CA ALA A 31 30.43 5.20 -10.56
C ALA A 31 29.36 4.35 -9.87
N LEU A 32 28.73 4.88 -8.81
CA LEU A 32 27.69 4.17 -8.06
C LEU A 32 26.40 4.00 -8.89
N HIS A 33 26.00 5.01 -9.67
CA HIS A 33 24.88 4.93 -10.60
C HIS A 33 25.05 3.81 -11.63
N LEU A 34 26.24 3.75 -12.24
CA LEU A 34 26.54 2.73 -13.24
C LEU A 34 26.65 1.33 -12.64
N ALA A 35 27.26 1.20 -11.46
CA ALA A 35 27.37 -0.08 -10.77
C ALA A 35 25.99 -0.62 -10.36
N ALA A 36 25.14 0.26 -9.84
CA ALA A 36 23.78 -0.03 -9.40
C ALA A 36 22.88 -0.42 -10.58
N GLY A 37 22.88 0.36 -11.67
CA GLY A 37 22.11 0.07 -12.88
C GLY A 37 22.64 -1.10 -13.74
N LYS A 38 23.84 -1.62 -13.46
CA LYS A 38 24.41 -2.80 -14.14
C LYS A 38 24.48 -4.05 -13.26
N GLY A 39 23.85 -4.01 -12.07
CA GLY A 39 23.78 -5.17 -11.17
C GLY A 39 25.11 -5.59 -10.55
N ARG A 40 26.11 -4.70 -10.49
CA ARG A 40 27.45 -5.01 -9.98
C ARG A 40 27.49 -4.92 -8.46
N LEU A 41 26.83 -5.87 -7.79
CA LEU A 41 26.65 -5.88 -6.32
C LEU A 41 27.96 -5.66 -5.54
N GLU A 42 29.01 -6.41 -5.86
CA GLU A 42 30.29 -6.30 -5.15
C GLU A 42 30.98 -4.96 -5.38
N VAL A 43 30.74 -4.34 -6.54
CA VAL A 43 31.22 -2.99 -6.82
C VAL A 43 30.40 -1.97 -6.03
N CYS A 44 29.07 -2.08 -5.99
CA CYS A 44 28.22 -1.24 -5.15
C CYS A 44 28.61 -1.35 -3.68
N ARG A 45 28.84 -2.57 -3.18
CA ARG A 45 29.31 -2.85 -1.83
C ARG A 45 30.62 -2.13 -1.53
N TYR A 46 31.62 -2.31 -2.39
CA TYR A 46 32.91 -1.67 -2.22
C TYR A 46 32.80 -0.13 -2.25
N LEU A 47 32.00 0.43 -3.16
CA LEU A 47 31.80 1.87 -3.27
C LEU A 47 31.11 2.45 -2.02
N VAL A 48 30.14 1.75 -1.45
CA VAL A 48 29.33 2.23 -0.32
C VAL A 48 29.98 1.93 1.03
N GLU A 49 30.44 0.70 1.26
CA GLU A 49 30.96 0.26 2.55
C GLU A 49 32.43 0.67 2.75
N GLU A 50 33.28 0.48 1.73
CA GLU A 50 34.73 0.72 1.83
C GLU A 50 35.11 2.16 1.45
N LEU A 51 34.57 2.68 0.35
CA LEU A 51 34.88 4.03 -0.12
C LEU A 51 33.95 5.11 0.44
N ARG A 52 32.87 4.72 1.14
CA ARG A 52 31.89 5.62 1.78
C ARG A 52 31.35 6.69 0.83
N LEU A 53 31.03 6.29 -0.41
CA LEU A 53 30.38 7.16 -1.37
C LEU A 53 28.99 7.60 -0.87
N ASP A 54 28.57 8.78 -1.32
CA ASP A 54 27.22 9.27 -1.05
C ASP A 54 26.21 8.44 -1.85
N VAL A 55 25.32 7.75 -1.12
CA VAL A 55 24.32 6.82 -1.67
C VAL A 55 23.16 7.54 -2.36
N ASP A 56 22.96 8.82 -2.02
CA ASP A 56 21.92 9.68 -2.57
C ASP A 56 22.46 10.72 -3.56
N ASP A 57 23.72 10.56 -3.98
CA ASP A 57 24.34 11.40 -5.01
C ASP A 57 23.46 11.43 -6.25
N ALA A 58 22.95 12.61 -6.60
CA ALA A 58 22.06 12.76 -7.73
C ALA A 58 22.83 13.33 -8.94
N ASP A 59 22.46 12.87 -10.13
CA ASP A 59 23.01 13.41 -11.38
C ASP A 59 22.67 14.90 -11.54
N GLN A 60 23.67 15.77 -11.36
CA GLN A 60 23.48 17.23 -11.42
C GLN A 60 23.18 17.76 -12.83
N GLU A 61 23.51 17.02 -13.88
CA GLU A 61 23.28 17.44 -15.27
C GLU A 61 21.93 16.92 -15.78
N PHE A 62 21.57 15.68 -15.48
CA PHE A 62 20.27 15.10 -15.84
C PHE A 62 19.10 15.79 -15.13
N ASN A 63 19.26 16.16 -13.86
CA ASN A 63 18.22 16.84 -13.06
C ASN A 63 17.93 18.28 -13.55
N LYS A 64 18.73 18.85 -14.45
CA LYS A 64 18.42 20.15 -15.10
C LYS A 64 17.44 20.01 -16.27
N MET A 65 17.32 18.81 -16.85
CA MET A 65 16.50 18.54 -18.04
C MET A 65 15.15 17.87 -17.72
N VAL A 66 15.03 17.21 -16.57
CA VAL A 66 13.84 16.49 -16.14
C VAL A 66 13.60 16.82 -14.67
N ASP A 67 12.36 17.09 -14.27
CA ASP A 67 11.92 17.33 -12.87
C ASP A 67 12.04 16.06 -11.99
N GLY A 68 13.12 15.28 -12.15
CA GLY A 68 13.35 14.03 -11.44
C GLY A 68 14.81 13.92 -11.01
N HIS A 69 15.03 13.38 -9.82
CA HIS A 69 16.35 13.15 -9.25
C HIS A 69 16.85 11.76 -9.64
N LEU A 70 17.78 11.68 -10.59
CA LEU A 70 18.37 10.39 -10.97
C LEU A 70 19.45 9.99 -9.96
N THR A 71 19.07 9.11 -9.03
CA THR A 71 19.95 8.56 -7.98
C THR A 71 20.42 7.14 -8.32
N PRO A 72 21.45 6.60 -7.64
CA PRO A 72 21.88 5.23 -7.82
C PRO A 72 20.74 4.24 -7.53
N LEU A 73 19.92 4.54 -6.52
CA LEU A 73 18.74 3.75 -6.20
C LEU A 73 17.74 3.75 -7.37
N ALA A 74 17.46 4.91 -7.97
CA ALA A 74 16.58 5.00 -9.13
C ALA A 74 17.12 4.21 -10.34
N THR A 75 18.43 4.23 -10.58
CA THR A 75 19.05 3.44 -11.66
C THR A 75 18.98 1.93 -11.42
N ALA A 76 19.19 1.46 -10.18
CA ALA A 76 19.03 0.05 -9.83
C ALA A 76 17.57 -0.41 -9.95
N ILE A 77 16.62 0.42 -9.52
CA ILE A 77 15.18 0.15 -9.64
C ILE A 77 14.78 0.06 -11.12
N THR A 78 15.22 1.01 -11.93
CA THR A 78 14.92 1.05 -13.38
C THR A 78 15.52 -0.17 -14.11
N ALA A 79 16.71 -0.60 -13.70
CA ALA A 79 17.37 -1.78 -14.25
C ALA A 79 16.85 -3.12 -13.68
N GLY A 80 16.00 -3.11 -12.64
CA GLY A 80 15.50 -4.32 -12.00
C GLY A 80 16.50 -5.03 -11.07
N GLU A 81 17.55 -4.35 -10.64
CA GLU A 81 18.70 -4.94 -9.94
C GLU A 81 18.47 -5.02 -8.42
N LEU A 82 17.60 -5.94 -7.98
CA LEU A 82 17.10 -6.01 -6.60
C LEU A 82 18.19 -6.15 -5.53
N LYS A 83 19.29 -6.85 -5.82
CA LYS A 83 20.38 -6.99 -4.85
C LYS A 83 21.06 -5.66 -4.58
N CYS A 84 21.22 -4.84 -5.62
CA CYS A 84 21.76 -3.48 -5.48
C CYS A 84 20.75 -2.55 -4.81
N VAL A 85 19.45 -2.69 -5.10
CA VAL A 85 18.38 -1.95 -4.41
C VAL A 85 18.41 -2.19 -2.90
N ASN A 86 18.47 -3.45 -2.47
CA ASN A 86 18.52 -3.78 -1.04
C ASN A 86 19.78 -3.23 -0.37
N LEU A 87 20.94 -3.37 -1.02
CA LEU A 87 22.19 -2.84 -0.49
C LEU A 87 22.14 -1.31 -0.31
N LEU A 88 21.59 -0.58 -1.29
CA LEU A 88 21.48 0.87 -1.21
C LEU A 88 20.49 1.32 -0.12
N ILE A 89 19.38 0.61 0.07
CA ILE A 89 18.43 0.88 1.16
C ILE A 89 19.05 0.60 2.53
N GLU A 90 19.76 -0.52 2.67
CA GLU A 90 20.49 -0.88 3.90
C GLU A 90 21.57 0.16 4.24
N ALA A 91 22.17 0.76 3.21
CA ALA A 91 23.12 1.84 3.35
C ALA A 91 22.48 3.23 3.60
N GLY A 92 21.16 3.32 3.65
CA GLY A 92 20.43 4.53 4.03
C GLY A 92 19.91 5.38 2.87
N ALA A 93 19.88 4.87 1.63
CA ALA A 93 19.38 5.61 0.48
C ALA A 93 17.91 6.05 0.65
N VAL A 94 17.61 7.29 0.31
CA VAL A 94 16.28 7.88 0.45
C VAL A 94 15.36 7.39 -0.67
N VAL A 95 14.27 6.72 -0.28
CA VAL A 95 13.19 6.33 -1.20
C VAL A 95 12.28 7.54 -1.44
N SER A 96 12.54 8.28 -2.53
CA SER A 96 11.69 9.40 -2.93
C SER A 96 10.48 8.93 -3.76
N GLY A 97 9.43 9.76 -3.84
CA GLY A 97 8.28 9.51 -4.71
C GLY A 97 8.65 9.37 -6.18
N ASP A 98 9.76 9.98 -6.60
CA ASP A 98 10.31 9.88 -7.96
C ASP A 98 10.83 8.47 -8.27
N CYS A 99 11.43 7.77 -7.29
CA CYS A 99 11.86 6.38 -7.44
C CYS A 99 10.67 5.44 -7.73
N ILE A 100 9.53 5.70 -7.08
CA ILE A 100 8.27 4.96 -7.30
C ILE A 100 7.72 5.27 -8.70
N SER A 101 7.78 6.53 -9.14
CA SER A 101 7.33 6.94 -10.47
C SER A 101 8.22 6.41 -11.60
N THR A 102 9.53 6.29 -11.35
CA THR A 102 10.51 5.79 -12.33
C THR A 102 10.38 4.28 -12.51
N ALA A 103 10.14 3.55 -11.42
CA ALA A 103 9.76 2.13 -11.47
C ALA A 103 8.50 1.89 -12.32
N ALA A 104 7.54 2.82 -12.30
CA ALA A 104 6.32 2.75 -13.10
C ALA A 104 6.52 3.18 -14.57
N LYS A 105 7.48 4.08 -14.86
CA LYS A 105 7.78 4.60 -16.20
C LYS A 105 8.79 3.76 -17.00
N GLY A 106 9.61 2.94 -16.34
CA GLY A 106 10.59 2.04 -16.99
C GLY A 106 9.98 0.94 -17.87
N GLY A 107 8.64 0.85 -17.95
CA GLY A 107 7.91 -0.05 -18.84
C GLY A 107 7.91 0.36 -20.32
N SER A 108 8.86 1.16 -20.81
CA SER A 108 8.88 1.60 -22.21
C SER A 108 10.29 1.77 -22.79
N ASN A 109 10.65 0.77 -23.60
CA ASN A 109 11.57 0.78 -24.74
C ASN A 109 13.09 0.69 -24.47
N GLU A 110 13.65 -0.37 -25.07
CA GLU A 110 15.06 -0.70 -25.24
C GLU A 110 15.81 -1.24 -24.01
N CYS A 111 15.65 -2.53 -23.75
CA CYS A 111 16.76 -3.50 -23.75
C CYS A 111 16.20 -4.92 -23.51
N ASN A 112 16.13 -5.71 -24.58
CA ASN A 112 16.03 -7.17 -24.49
C ASN A 112 17.30 -7.71 -23.80
N TYR A 113 17.17 -8.29 -22.62
CA TYR A 113 18.08 -9.33 -22.17
C TYR A 113 17.30 -10.39 -21.39
N SER A 114 17.37 -11.62 -21.88
CA SER A 114 16.71 -12.79 -21.31
C SER A 114 17.06 -13.00 -19.85
N MET A 115 16.05 -13.02 -18.99
CA MET A 115 16.12 -13.50 -17.62
C MET A 115 15.27 -14.77 -17.48
N GLU A 116 15.88 -15.91 -17.77
CA GLU A 116 15.61 -17.11 -16.98
C GLU A 116 16.62 -17.09 -15.82
N GLU A 117 16.13 -17.40 -14.61
CA GLU A 117 16.87 -17.41 -13.34
C GLU A 117 17.28 -16.04 -12.78
N THR A 118 16.39 -15.46 -11.97
CA THR A 118 16.67 -15.16 -10.56
C THR A 118 15.37 -14.64 -9.93
N GLY A 119 14.99 -15.21 -8.78
CA GLY A 119 13.70 -15.03 -8.11
C GLY A 119 13.41 -13.63 -7.56
N ALA A 120 13.36 -12.64 -8.44
CA ALA A 120 13.03 -11.23 -8.21
C ALA A 120 11.58 -10.87 -8.57
N ASN A 121 10.81 -11.81 -9.15
CA ASN A 121 9.40 -11.59 -9.45
C ASN A 121 8.50 -12.36 -8.46
N ARG A 122 8.19 -11.74 -7.33
CA ARG A 122 7.08 -12.15 -6.45
C ARG A 122 6.12 -11.00 -6.16
N ASN A 123 5.91 -10.10 -7.13
CA ASN A 123 4.87 -9.08 -7.02
C ASN A 123 3.76 -9.19 -8.05
N ILE A 124 3.84 -10.15 -8.98
CA ILE A 124 2.76 -10.51 -9.88
C ILE A 124 2.51 -12.01 -9.78
N SER A 125 1.27 -12.35 -9.43
CA SER A 125 0.68 -13.66 -9.65
C SER A 125 0.68 -14.10 -11.13
N ASP A 126 0.59 -15.39 -11.43
CA ASP A 126 0.37 -16.01 -12.75
C ASP A 126 -0.83 -15.41 -13.54
N ASN A 127 -1.67 -14.60 -12.86
CA ASN A 127 -2.83 -13.90 -13.42
C ASN A 127 -2.72 -12.35 -13.40
N GLY A 128 -1.54 -11.76 -13.20
CA GLY A 128 -1.35 -10.30 -13.34
C GLY A 128 -1.72 -9.41 -12.14
N GLU A 129 -2.14 -9.96 -11.00
CA GLU A 129 -2.55 -9.16 -9.82
C GLU A 129 -1.40 -8.86 -8.83
N PRO A 130 -1.37 -7.67 -8.19
CA PRO A 130 -0.37 -7.30 -7.19
C PRO A 130 -0.36 -8.29 -6.01
N VAL A 131 0.82 -8.75 -5.58
CA VAL A 131 0.92 -9.73 -4.47
C VAL A 131 0.35 -9.21 -3.16
N SER A 132 0.37 -7.90 -2.89
CA SER A 132 -0.34 -7.28 -1.76
C SER A 132 -1.85 -7.55 -1.80
N LYS A 133 -2.47 -7.49 -2.99
CA LYS A 133 -3.90 -7.77 -3.18
C LYS A 133 -4.21 -9.25 -2.98
N ARG A 134 -3.34 -10.15 -3.44
CA ARG A 134 -3.49 -11.60 -3.21
C ARG A 134 -3.39 -11.97 -1.73
N LYS A 135 -2.37 -11.44 -1.05
CA LYS A 135 -2.20 -11.65 0.39
C LYS A 135 -3.37 -11.06 1.19
N ALA A 136 -3.88 -9.88 0.81
CA ALA A 136 -5.11 -9.32 1.39
C ALA A 136 -6.32 -10.24 1.14
N THR A 137 -6.44 -10.85 -0.05
CA THR A 137 -7.51 -11.80 -0.39
C THR A 137 -7.41 -13.09 0.44
N GLU A 138 -6.21 -13.61 0.69
CA GLU A 138 -6.00 -14.76 1.58
C GLU A 138 -6.39 -14.42 3.02
N LEU A 139 -5.96 -13.27 3.54
CA LEU A 139 -6.33 -12.79 4.87
C LEU A 139 -7.84 -12.59 5.00
N LYS A 140 -8.49 -12.03 3.98
CA LYS A 140 -9.95 -11.92 3.90
C LYS A 140 -10.63 -13.30 3.96
N SER A 141 -10.11 -14.29 3.25
CA SER A 141 -10.62 -15.67 3.29
C SER A 141 -10.47 -16.29 4.67
N LEU A 142 -9.34 -16.07 5.35
CA LEU A 142 -9.13 -16.50 6.74
C LEU A 142 -10.12 -15.79 7.70
N GLY A 143 -10.34 -14.50 7.50
CA GLY A 143 -11.36 -13.74 8.22
C GLY A 143 -12.77 -14.31 8.04
N ASN A 144 -13.15 -14.63 6.79
CA ASN A 144 -14.45 -15.23 6.49
C ASN A 144 -14.61 -16.60 7.18
N LYS A 145 -13.58 -17.46 7.14
CA LYS A 145 -13.57 -18.76 7.85
C LYS A 145 -13.67 -18.60 9.36
N ALA A 146 -13.07 -17.56 9.93
CA ALA A 146 -13.21 -17.25 11.36
C ALA A 146 -14.65 -16.79 11.70
N VAL A 147 -15.28 -15.99 10.83
CA VAL A 147 -16.71 -15.61 10.95
C VAL A 147 -17.63 -16.83 10.90
N GLU A 148 -17.40 -17.78 9.98
CA GLU A 148 -18.15 -19.04 9.91
C GLU A 148 -18.09 -19.84 11.23
N LYS A 149 -16.95 -19.76 11.93
CA LYS A 149 -16.73 -20.35 13.25
C LYS A 149 -17.23 -19.49 14.41
N LYS A 150 -17.82 -18.32 14.13
CA LYS A 150 -18.23 -17.29 15.10
C LYS A 150 -17.07 -16.75 15.96
N ASP A 151 -15.83 -16.93 15.50
CA ASP A 151 -14.63 -16.34 16.12
C ASP A 151 -14.41 -14.93 15.56
N TYR A 152 -15.24 -14.00 16.03
CA TYR A 152 -15.25 -12.62 15.57
C TYR A 152 -13.96 -11.87 15.94
N LEU A 153 -13.32 -12.22 17.06
CA LEU A 153 -12.07 -11.58 17.47
C LEU A 153 -10.95 -11.91 16.48
N SER A 154 -10.74 -13.19 16.16
CA SER A 154 -9.75 -13.57 15.15
C SER A 154 -10.09 -13.00 13.78
N ALA A 155 -11.37 -13.00 13.41
CA ALA A 155 -11.83 -12.41 12.14
C ALA A 155 -11.44 -10.93 12.01
N THR A 156 -11.66 -10.11 13.06
CA THR A 156 -11.24 -8.70 13.05
C THR A 156 -9.74 -8.54 12.87
N GLY A 157 -8.92 -9.42 13.46
CA GLY A 157 -7.47 -9.42 13.30
C GLY A 157 -7.05 -9.71 11.85
N PHE A 158 -7.69 -10.69 11.20
CA PHE A 158 -7.43 -10.99 9.79
C PHE A 158 -7.87 -9.86 8.86
N TYR A 159 -9.06 -9.30 9.04
CA TYR A 159 -9.52 -8.18 8.22
C TYR A 159 -8.67 -6.92 8.41
N SER A 160 -8.18 -6.66 9.62
CA SER A 160 -7.30 -5.50 9.87
C SER A 160 -5.97 -5.66 9.12
N LYS A 161 -5.35 -6.84 9.18
CA LYS A 161 -4.14 -7.13 8.38
C LYS A 161 -4.40 -7.05 6.87
N ALA A 162 -5.60 -7.42 6.41
CA ALA A 162 -5.97 -7.29 5.01
C ALA A 162 -6.10 -5.81 4.60
N LEU A 163 -6.68 -4.98 5.47
CA LEU A 163 -6.82 -3.53 5.26
C LEU A 163 -5.48 -2.81 5.28
N ASP A 164 -4.51 -3.25 6.10
CA ASP A 164 -3.14 -2.73 6.08
C ASP A 164 -2.47 -2.91 4.71
N LEU A 165 -2.86 -3.94 3.96
CA LEU A 165 -2.32 -4.26 2.63
C LEU A 165 -3.14 -3.68 1.49
N TYR A 166 -4.45 -3.54 1.69
CA TYR A 166 -5.39 -3.09 0.67
C TYR A 166 -6.55 -2.31 1.31
N PRO A 167 -6.34 -1.02 1.59
CA PRO A 167 -7.29 -0.20 2.34
C PRO A 167 -8.54 0.18 1.54
N ASP A 168 -8.56 -0.06 0.22
CA ASP A 168 -9.66 0.38 -0.66
C ASP A 168 -10.73 -0.72 -0.89
N ASP A 169 -10.63 -1.89 -0.26
CA ASP A 169 -11.68 -2.92 -0.33
C ASP A 169 -12.78 -2.68 0.72
N ALA A 170 -13.86 -2.02 0.29
CA ALA A 170 -15.05 -1.77 1.09
C ALA A 170 -15.63 -3.03 1.76
N THR A 171 -15.47 -4.21 1.16
CA THR A 171 -16.02 -5.45 1.73
C THR A 171 -15.28 -5.89 2.98
N LEU A 172 -14.00 -5.53 3.15
CA LEU A 172 -13.23 -5.77 4.37
C LEU A 172 -13.80 -4.97 5.54
N PHE A 173 -14.10 -3.69 5.32
CA PHE A 173 -14.76 -2.84 6.31
C PHE A 173 -16.16 -3.36 6.64
N SER A 174 -16.98 -3.71 5.65
CA SER A 174 -18.31 -4.31 5.90
C SER A 174 -18.22 -5.60 6.75
N ASN A 175 -17.23 -6.46 6.49
CA ASN A 175 -17.07 -7.71 7.22
C ASN A 175 -16.50 -7.50 8.63
N ARG A 176 -15.59 -6.54 8.80
CA ARG A 176 -15.05 -6.18 10.11
C ARG A 176 -16.10 -5.46 10.98
N SER A 177 -16.94 -4.61 10.38
CA SER A 177 -18.11 -3.99 11.00
C SER A 177 -19.08 -5.04 11.56
N LEU A 178 -19.40 -6.08 10.78
CA LEU A 178 -20.21 -7.22 11.26
C LEU A 178 -19.61 -7.88 12.50
N CYS A 179 -18.29 -8.11 12.50
CA CYS A 179 -17.61 -8.72 13.63
C CYS A 179 -17.70 -7.84 14.89
N TRP A 180 -17.46 -6.53 14.74
CA TRP A 180 -17.62 -5.58 15.85
C TRP A 180 -19.05 -5.54 16.39
N HIS A 181 -20.05 -5.60 15.50
CA HIS A 181 -21.46 -5.66 15.87
C HIS A 181 -21.75 -6.91 16.72
N HIS A 182 -21.32 -8.10 16.28
CA HIS A 182 -21.50 -9.32 17.07
C HIS A 182 -20.73 -9.34 18.39
N MET A 183 -19.66 -8.56 18.50
CA MET A 183 -18.93 -8.34 19.75
C MET A 183 -19.52 -7.22 20.63
N GLY A 184 -20.67 -6.64 20.23
CA GLY A 184 -21.33 -5.55 20.96
C GLY A 184 -20.61 -4.20 20.88
N ASN A 185 -19.60 -4.05 20.03
CA ASN A 185 -18.86 -2.80 19.88
C ASN A 185 -19.47 -1.94 18.77
N GLY A 186 -20.59 -1.29 19.09
CA GLY A 186 -21.33 -0.42 18.16
C GLY A 186 -20.48 0.72 17.57
N GLY A 187 -19.58 1.31 18.36
CA GLY A 187 -18.73 2.42 17.91
C GLY A 187 -17.75 2.02 16.81
N LYS A 188 -17.03 0.91 17.00
CA LYS A 188 -16.13 0.37 15.96
C LYS A 188 -16.89 -0.15 14.74
N ALA A 189 -18.05 -0.77 14.97
CA ALA A 189 -18.92 -1.22 13.89
C ALA A 189 -19.38 -0.05 13.01
N LEU A 190 -19.73 1.07 13.63
CA LEU A 190 -20.18 2.28 12.95
C LEU A 190 -19.05 2.92 12.12
N LEU A 191 -17.85 3.04 12.67
CA LEU A 191 -16.68 3.55 11.95
C LEU A 191 -16.39 2.74 10.68
N ASP A 192 -16.34 1.42 10.80
CA ASP A 192 -16.10 0.54 9.65
C ASP A 192 -17.27 0.62 8.64
N ALA A 193 -18.52 0.69 9.09
CA ALA A 193 -19.66 0.83 8.19
C ALA A 193 -19.65 2.17 7.42
N TYR A 194 -19.20 3.24 8.07
CA TYR A 194 -19.03 4.56 7.44
C TYR A 194 -17.96 4.53 6.35
N GLU A 195 -16.77 3.97 6.63
CA GLU A 195 -15.71 3.83 5.61
C GLU A 195 -16.16 2.95 4.44
N CYS A 196 -16.89 1.86 4.73
CA CYS A 196 -17.51 1.02 3.70
C CYS A 196 -18.43 1.83 2.76
N ARG A 197 -19.30 2.66 3.32
CA ARG A 197 -20.22 3.51 2.55
C ARG A 197 -19.50 4.62 1.80
N LYS A 198 -18.45 5.19 2.38
CA LYS A 198 -17.61 6.19 1.72
C LYS A 198 -16.92 5.63 0.47
N LEU A 199 -16.43 4.39 0.55
CA LEU A 199 -15.82 3.69 -0.59
C LEU A 199 -16.84 3.22 -1.62
N ARG A 200 -18.05 2.81 -1.18
CA ARG A 200 -19.13 2.35 -2.06
C ARG A 200 -20.48 2.94 -1.64
N PRO A 201 -20.79 4.17 -2.07
CA PRO A 201 -22.00 4.89 -1.67
C PRO A 201 -23.30 4.31 -2.26
N ASP A 202 -23.17 3.49 -3.29
CA ASP A 202 -24.24 2.80 -4.01
C ASP A 202 -24.49 1.37 -3.48
N TRP A 203 -23.79 0.93 -2.43
CA TRP A 203 -23.89 -0.45 -1.93
C TRP A 203 -24.87 -0.56 -0.75
N PRO A 204 -26.07 -1.15 -0.93
CA PRO A 204 -27.11 -1.20 0.11
C PRO A 204 -26.64 -1.87 1.40
N LYS A 205 -25.76 -2.89 1.29
CA LYS A 205 -25.19 -3.59 2.44
C LYS A 205 -24.40 -2.66 3.38
N ALA A 206 -23.77 -1.60 2.86
CA ALA A 206 -23.07 -0.62 3.69
C ALA A 206 -24.04 0.16 4.58
N TYR A 207 -25.21 0.55 4.04
CA TYR A 207 -26.27 1.20 4.81
C TYR A 207 -26.84 0.27 5.87
N TYR A 208 -27.06 -1.00 5.54
CA TYR A 208 -27.50 -2.00 6.51
C TYR A 208 -26.50 -2.15 7.67
N ARG A 209 -25.20 -2.27 7.38
CA ARG A 209 -24.14 -2.33 8.41
C ARG A 209 -24.13 -1.10 9.31
N GLN A 210 -24.29 0.09 8.72
CA GLN A 210 -24.33 1.35 9.46
C GLN A 210 -25.58 1.43 10.34
N GLY A 211 -26.76 1.10 9.81
CA GLY A 211 -28.01 1.04 10.56
C GLY A 211 -27.95 0.07 11.73
N ALA A 212 -27.43 -1.15 11.51
CA ALA A 212 -27.25 -2.14 12.58
C ALA A 212 -26.26 -1.69 13.67
N ALA A 213 -25.22 -0.93 13.32
CA ALA A 213 -24.31 -0.34 14.30
C ALA A 213 -24.97 0.78 15.11
N LEU A 214 -25.79 1.63 14.48
CA LEU A 214 -26.55 2.69 15.14
C LEU A 214 -27.61 2.12 16.09
N MET A 215 -28.26 1.02 15.70
CA MET A 215 -29.18 0.26 16.57
C MET A 215 -28.50 -0.21 17.86
N LEU A 216 -27.27 -0.75 17.78
CA LEU A 216 -26.49 -1.12 18.97
C LEU A 216 -26.16 0.07 19.87
N LEU A 217 -25.92 1.24 19.26
CA LEU A 217 -25.65 2.49 19.96
C LEU A 217 -26.93 3.17 20.48
N LYS A 218 -28.10 2.60 20.20
CA LYS A 218 -29.42 3.15 20.51
C LYS A 218 -29.70 4.51 19.86
N ASP A 219 -28.97 4.84 18.79
CA ASP A 219 -29.25 6.00 17.95
C ASP A 219 -30.30 5.60 16.90
N TYR A 220 -31.54 5.45 17.38
CA TYR A 220 -32.64 4.91 16.60
C TYR A 220 -33.07 5.85 15.46
N GLU A 221 -32.94 7.16 15.66
CA GLU A 221 -33.27 8.17 14.64
C GLU A 221 -32.33 8.05 13.43
N SER A 222 -31.02 8.09 13.67
CA SER A 222 -30.02 7.94 12.62
C SER A 222 -30.09 6.55 11.97
N ALA A 223 -30.43 5.51 12.74
CA ALA A 223 -30.63 4.16 12.21
C ALA A 223 -31.79 4.13 11.21
N CYS A 224 -32.94 4.73 11.54
CA CYS A 224 -34.09 4.81 10.65
C CYS A 224 -33.75 5.53 9.34
N GLU A 225 -33.11 6.70 9.42
CA GLU A 225 -32.72 7.46 8.23
C GLU A 225 -31.76 6.65 7.34
N THR A 226 -30.74 6.04 7.95
CA THR A 226 -29.72 5.27 7.23
C THR A 226 -30.33 4.06 6.53
N LEU A 227 -31.17 3.28 7.22
CA LEU A 227 -31.84 2.11 6.65
C LEU A 227 -32.83 2.49 5.56
N TYR A 228 -33.60 3.57 5.74
CA TYR A 228 -34.49 4.09 4.70
C TYR A 228 -33.72 4.50 3.44
N ASN A 229 -32.58 5.17 3.58
CA ASN A 229 -31.72 5.51 2.45
C ASN A 229 -31.13 4.27 1.76
N GLY A 230 -30.80 3.22 2.50
CA GLY A 230 -30.40 1.94 1.92
C GLY A 230 -31.52 1.27 1.12
N LEU A 231 -32.77 1.32 1.61
CA LEU A 231 -33.93 0.75 0.92
C LEU A 231 -34.26 1.50 -0.37
N LYS A 232 -33.93 2.79 -0.48
CA LYS A 232 -34.04 3.50 -1.78
C LYS A 232 -33.12 2.88 -2.84
N LEU A 233 -32.00 2.31 -2.44
CA LEU A 233 -31.05 1.64 -3.35
C LEU A 233 -31.44 0.19 -3.66
N ASP A 234 -32.08 -0.49 -2.70
CA ASP A 234 -32.57 -1.87 -2.86
C ASP A 234 -33.95 -2.04 -2.19
N PRO A 235 -35.05 -1.64 -2.87
CA PRO A 235 -36.39 -1.65 -2.28
C PRO A 235 -36.94 -3.04 -1.95
N GLY A 236 -36.32 -4.11 -2.47
CA GLY A 236 -36.74 -5.51 -2.22
C GLY A 236 -36.02 -6.16 -1.05
N ASN A 237 -35.20 -5.41 -0.31
CA ASN A 237 -34.37 -5.96 0.76
C ASN A 237 -35.18 -6.19 2.05
N SER A 238 -35.73 -7.39 2.22
CA SER A 238 -36.55 -7.73 3.39
C SER A 238 -35.78 -7.60 4.72
N GLU A 239 -34.49 -7.93 4.74
CA GLU A 239 -33.66 -7.82 5.96
C GLU A 239 -33.53 -6.34 6.39
N MET A 240 -33.35 -5.43 5.44
CA MET A 240 -33.27 -4.00 5.73
C MET A 240 -34.64 -3.40 6.09
N GLU A 241 -35.72 -3.90 5.48
CA GLU A 241 -37.09 -3.51 5.85
C GLU A 241 -37.42 -3.91 7.30
N ASP A 242 -37.10 -5.14 7.68
CA ASP A 242 -37.29 -5.63 9.04
C ASP A 242 -36.45 -4.83 10.06
N ALA A 243 -35.19 -4.53 9.72
CA ALA A 243 -34.35 -3.68 10.56
C ALA A 243 -34.89 -2.25 10.70
N LEU A 244 -35.46 -1.68 9.63
CA LEU A 244 -36.09 -0.35 9.71
C LEU A 244 -37.34 -0.39 10.60
N ARG A 245 -38.13 -1.45 10.52
CA ARG A 245 -39.30 -1.65 11.38
C ARG A 245 -38.89 -1.72 12.86
N GLU A 246 -37.86 -2.50 13.17
CA GLU A 246 -37.31 -2.61 14.53
C GLU A 246 -36.78 -1.26 15.05
N ALA A 247 -36.10 -0.49 14.19
CA ALA A 247 -35.61 0.84 14.52
C ALA A 247 -36.75 1.82 14.86
N LEU A 248 -37.83 1.80 14.06
CA LEU A 248 -39.01 2.65 14.30
C LEU A 248 -39.76 2.27 15.59
N GLU A 249 -39.86 0.99 15.91
CA GLU A 249 -40.45 0.51 17.16
C GLU A 249 -39.63 0.92 18.38
N SER A 250 -38.30 0.80 18.27
CA SER A 250 -37.36 1.23 19.31
C SER A 250 -37.42 2.73 19.54
N LEU A 251 -37.49 3.52 18.46
CA LEU A 251 -37.64 4.98 18.51
C LEU A 251 -38.94 5.39 19.24
N LYS A 252 -40.09 4.80 18.87
CA LYS A 252 -41.37 5.07 19.54
C LYS A 252 -41.34 4.73 21.03
N THR A 253 -40.73 3.60 21.37
CA THR A 253 -40.61 3.14 22.76
C THR A 253 -39.73 4.09 23.57
N SER A 254 -38.59 4.51 23.02
CA SER A 254 -37.69 5.47 23.67
C SER A 254 -38.36 6.82 23.95
N ALA A 255 -39.06 7.39 22.96
CA ALA A 255 -39.80 8.65 23.12
C ALA A 255 -40.92 8.55 24.17
N SER A 256 -41.61 7.40 24.25
CA SER A 256 -42.64 7.18 25.27
C SER A 256 -42.10 7.03 26.69
N THR A 257 -40.83 6.64 26.83
CA THR A 257 -40.15 6.48 28.12
C THR A 257 -39.63 7.83 28.62
N GLU A 258 -39.15 8.68 27.73
CA GLU A 258 -38.69 10.04 28.04
C GLU A 258 -39.83 11.01 28.40
N ALA A 259 -41.05 10.72 27.92
CA ALA A 259 -42.24 11.51 28.22
C ALA A 259 -42.92 11.20 29.57
N ARG A 260 -42.41 10.22 30.34
CA ARG A 260 -42.93 9.80 31.65
C ARG A 260 -42.01 10.23 32.79
#